data_AF-A0A9E6BAZ1-F1
#
_entry.id   AF-A0A9E6BAZ1-F1
#
_cell.length_a   1.000
_cell.length_b   1.000
_cell.length_c   1.000
_cell.angle_alpha   90.00
_cell.angle_beta   90.00
_cell.angle_gamma   90.00
#
_symmetry.space_group_name_H-M   'P 1'
#
loop_
_entity.id
_entity.type
_entity.pdbx_description
1 polymer ?
#
loop_
_entity_poly.entity_id
_entity_poly.type
_entity_poly.pdbx_seq_one_letter_code
_entity_poly.pdbx_strand_id
1 'polypeptide(L)'
;MALSTARKLTRAEKRQISAAIERARQKDKKQKSAQDSIPYQRMWPDGICRVSDTHYTKSIQYQDINYQLSQNEDKTAIFEAWCDFLNYFDSSIKMQLSFLNLAASRDSFAKSIVIPPQNDDFDSIRAEYTG
;
A
#
# COMPACT_ATOMS: atom_id res chain seq x y z
N MET A 1 -33.86 1.92 -45.44
CA MET A 1 -32.98 2.48 -44.39
C MET A 1 -33.35 3.94 -44.19
N ALA A 2 -34.08 4.28 -43.12
CA ALA A 2 -34.38 5.67 -42.80
C ALA A 2 -33.40 6.14 -41.73
N LEU A 3 -32.58 7.16 -42.04
CA LEU A 3 -31.70 7.80 -41.07
C LEU A 3 -32.57 8.50 -40.01
N SER A 4 -32.33 8.17 -38.75
CA SER A 4 -32.98 8.78 -37.60
C SER A 4 -32.50 10.24 -37.44
N THR A 5 -33.43 11.17 -37.60
CA THR A 5 -33.21 12.60 -37.37
C THR A 5 -32.86 12.81 -35.89
N ALA A 6 -31.67 13.35 -35.62
CA ALA A 6 -31.23 13.64 -34.26
C ALA A 6 -32.22 14.59 -33.57
N ARG A 7 -32.99 14.07 -32.61
CA ARG A 7 -33.95 14.82 -31.79
C ARG A 7 -33.22 15.93 -31.05
N LYS A 8 -33.53 17.19 -31.36
CA LYS A 8 -33.00 18.34 -30.63
C LYS A 8 -33.59 18.38 -29.23
N LEU A 9 -32.74 18.28 -28.22
CA LEU A 9 -33.13 18.37 -26.82
C LEU A 9 -33.75 19.74 -26.51
N THR A 10 -34.89 19.70 -25.83
CA THR A 10 -35.60 20.86 -25.30
C THR A 10 -34.78 21.53 -24.20
N ARG A 11 -35.07 22.80 -23.91
CA ARG A 11 -34.38 23.58 -22.87
C ARG A 11 -34.50 22.94 -21.47
N ALA A 12 -35.62 22.26 -21.21
CA ALA A 12 -35.85 21.51 -19.97
C ALA A 12 -34.94 20.29 -19.87
N GLU A 13 -34.84 19.47 -20.93
CA GLU A 13 -33.97 18.29 -20.96
C GLU A 13 -32.49 18.68 -20.84
N LYS A 14 -32.06 19.77 -21.51
CA LYS A 14 -30.68 20.30 -21.37
C LYS A 14 -30.36 20.71 -19.93
N ARG A 15 -31.31 21.33 -19.22
CA ARG A 15 -31.16 21.71 -17.81
C ARG A 15 -31.11 20.49 -16.88
N GLN A 16 -31.89 19.46 -17.16
CA GLN A 16 -31.84 18.21 -16.40
C GLN A 16 -30.51 17.49 -16.60
N ILE A 17 -30.00 17.45 -17.84
CA ILE A 17 -28.69 16.86 -18.14
C ILE A 17 -27.57 17.66 -17.48
N SER A 18 -27.60 19.00 -17.53
CA SER A 18 -26.57 19.81 -16.86
C SER A 18 -26.60 19.64 -15.34
N ALA A 19 -27.79 19.60 -14.74
CA ALA A 19 -27.94 19.34 -13.31
C ALA A 19 -27.47 17.93 -12.91
N ALA A 20 -27.70 16.91 -13.76
CA ALA A 20 -27.19 15.56 -13.55
C ALA A 20 -25.66 15.50 -13.64
N ILE A 21 -25.07 16.22 -14.62
CA ILE A 21 -23.61 16.32 -14.79
C ILE A 21 -22.97 17.05 -13.60
N GLU A 22 -23.57 18.15 -13.12
CA GLU A 22 -23.08 18.88 -11.95
C GLU A 22 -23.14 18.04 -10.66
N ARG A 23 -24.23 17.30 -10.45
CA ARG A 23 -24.36 16.36 -9.32
C ARG A 23 -23.33 15.23 -9.39
N ALA A 24 -23.04 14.72 -10.59
CA ALA A 24 -22.01 13.70 -10.78
C ALA A 24 -20.60 14.25 -10.49
N ARG A 25 -20.29 15.45 -10.99
CA ARG A 25 -19.01 16.14 -10.73
C ARG A 25 -18.80 16.48 -9.25
N GLN A 26 -19.87 16.76 -8.51
CA GLN A 26 -19.78 16.98 -7.05
C GLN A 26 -19.51 15.68 -6.28
N LYS A 27 -20.02 14.53 -6.74
CA LYS A 27 -19.77 13.23 -6.10
C LYS A 27 -18.36 12.70 -6.34
N ASP A 28 -17.74 13.03 -7.47
CA ASP A 28 -16.40 12.55 -7.86
C ASP A 28 -15.24 13.31 -7.17
N LYS A 29 -15.53 14.40 -6.45
CA LYS A 29 -14.50 15.19 -5.74
C LYS A 29 -14.01 14.57 -4.44
N LYS A 30 -14.43 13.35 -4.09
CA LYS A 30 -13.87 12.64 -2.94
C LYS A 30 -12.49 12.13 -3.38
N GLN A 31 -11.45 12.92 -3.08
CA GLN A 31 -10.06 12.52 -3.30
C GLN A 31 -9.89 11.14 -2.65
N LYS A 32 -9.67 10.12 -3.47
CA LYS A 32 -9.40 8.77 -2.98
C LYS A 32 -8.09 8.86 -2.20
N SER A 33 -8.15 8.55 -0.91
CA SER A 33 -6.94 8.45 -0.12
C SER A 33 -6.06 7.34 -0.69
N ALA A 34 -4.74 7.38 -0.43
CA ALA A 34 -3.86 6.27 -0.79
C ALA A 34 -4.38 4.95 -0.18
N GLN A 35 -5.01 5.00 0.99
CA GLN A 35 -5.62 3.85 1.66
C GLN A 35 -6.83 3.29 0.89
N ASP A 36 -7.65 4.16 0.28
CA ASP A 36 -8.77 3.76 -0.60
C ASP A 36 -8.30 3.09 -1.90
N SER A 37 -7.01 3.24 -2.23
CA SER A 37 -6.41 2.61 -3.40
C SER A 37 -5.80 1.24 -3.12
N ILE A 38 -5.62 0.85 -1.85
CA ILE A 38 -5.05 -0.44 -1.48
C ILE A 38 -6.17 -1.48 -1.55
N PRO A 39 -6.15 -2.41 -2.53
CA PRO A 39 -7.25 -3.32 -2.75
C PRO A 39 -7.17 -4.47 -1.74
N TYR A 40 -7.71 -4.28 -0.54
CA TYR A 40 -7.95 -5.38 0.39
C TYR A 40 -9.40 -5.40 0.87
N GLN A 41 -9.96 -6.60 0.94
CA GLN A 41 -11.32 -6.84 1.43
C GLN A 41 -11.40 -6.80 2.96
N ARG A 42 -10.38 -7.35 3.64
CA ARG A 42 -10.33 -7.45 5.10
C ARG A 42 -8.90 -7.63 5.61
N MET A 43 -8.57 -6.92 6.69
CA MET A 43 -7.36 -7.11 7.48
C MET A 43 -7.74 -7.74 8.82
N TRP A 44 -6.97 -8.73 9.28
CA TRP A 44 -7.10 -9.32 10.61
C TRP A 44 -5.98 -8.84 11.54
N PRO A 45 -6.19 -8.86 12.87
CA PRO A 45 -5.18 -8.44 13.85
C PRO A 45 -3.88 -9.27 13.83
N ASP A 46 -3.93 -10.49 13.28
CA ASP A 46 -2.79 -11.42 13.18
C ASP A 46 -1.91 -11.18 11.95
N GLY A 47 -2.14 -10.07 11.22
CA GLY A 47 -1.37 -9.69 10.05
C GLY A 47 -1.85 -10.31 8.75
N ILE A 48 -2.90 -11.15 8.75
CA ILE A 48 -3.49 -11.68 7.53
C ILE A 48 -4.32 -10.58 6.85
N CYS A 49 -4.21 -10.50 5.53
CA CYS A 49 -4.94 -9.58 4.67
C CYS A 49 -5.56 -10.37 3.51
N ARG A 50 -6.88 -10.25 3.32
CA ARG A 50 -7.58 -10.82 2.16
C ARG A 50 -7.65 -9.77 1.07
N VAL A 51 -7.01 -10.04 -0.06
CA VAL A 51 -6.96 -9.16 -1.23
C VAL A 51 -8.10 -9.48 -2.20
N SER A 52 -8.34 -10.78 -2.44
CA SER A 52 -9.46 -11.28 -3.25
C SER A 52 -10.03 -12.56 -2.65
N ASP A 53 -11.03 -13.18 -3.29
CA ASP A 53 -11.60 -14.43 -2.79
C ASP A 53 -10.59 -15.58 -2.72
N THR A 54 -9.55 -15.52 -3.55
CA THR A 54 -8.51 -16.55 -3.70
C THR A 54 -7.10 -16.05 -3.36
N HIS A 55 -6.92 -14.77 -3.02
CA HIS A 55 -5.60 -14.20 -2.74
C HIS A 55 -5.54 -13.57 -1.34
N TYR A 56 -4.56 -14.05 -0.57
CA TYR A 56 -4.29 -13.61 0.79
C TYR A 56 -2.81 -13.24 0.91
N THR A 57 -2.53 -12.22 1.72
CA THR A 57 -1.17 -11.86 2.14
C THR A 57 -1.08 -11.93 3.66
N LYS A 58 0.11 -12.17 4.21
CA LYS A 58 0.34 -12.21 5.65
C LYS A 58 1.58 -11.40 5.98
N SER A 59 1.44 -10.43 6.86
CA SER A 59 2.54 -9.66 7.42
C SER A 59 2.91 -10.24 8.78
N ILE A 60 4.19 -10.56 8.96
CA ILE A 60 4.72 -11.10 10.21
C ILE A 60 5.82 -10.16 10.69
N GLN A 61 5.75 -9.77 11.96
CA GLN A 61 6.80 -9.01 12.62
C GLN A 61 7.69 -9.98 13.40
N TYR A 62 9.00 -9.83 13.24
CA TYR A 62 10.00 -10.55 14.02
C TYR A 62 10.73 -9.54 14.93
N GLN A 63 11.13 -10.00 16.11
CA GLN A 63 12.01 -9.24 16.99
C GLN A 63 13.47 -9.42 16.56
N ASP A 64 14.36 -8.56 17.06
CA ASP A 64 15.79 -8.66 16.79
C ASP A 64 16.32 -10.01 17.27
N ILE A 65 16.74 -10.83 16.31
CA ILE A 65 17.39 -12.12 16.53
C ILE A 65 18.86 -11.96 16.18
N ASN A 66 19.67 -11.65 17.19
CA ASN A 66 21.11 -11.49 16.99
C ASN A 66 21.79 -12.85 16.83
N TYR A 67 21.81 -13.36 15.60
CA TYR A 67 22.40 -14.66 15.30
C TYR A 67 23.87 -14.78 15.74
N GLN A 68 24.66 -13.70 15.74
CA GLN A 68 26.08 -13.77 16.13
C GLN A 68 26.25 -13.99 17.64
N LEU A 69 25.46 -13.28 18.45
CA LEU A 69 25.51 -13.33 19.92
C LEU A 69 24.66 -14.46 20.52
N SER A 70 23.81 -15.12 19.73
CA SER A 70 23.02 -16.28 20.15
C SER A 70 23.89 -17.45 20.64
N GLN A 71 23.30 -18.26 21.54
CA GLN A 71 23.88 -19.51 22.01
C GLN A 71 24.00 -20.51 20.85
N ASN A 72 24.85 -21.53 21.00
CA ASN A 72 25.11 -22.47 19.91
C ASN A 72 23.87 -23.32 19.60
N GLU A 73 23.10 -23.66 20.63
CA GLU A 73 21.82 -24.36 20.55
C GLU A 73 20.80 -23.53 19.74
N ASP A 74 20.70 -22.24 20.02
CA ASP A 74 19.80 -21.32 19.28
C ASP A 74 20.21 -21.19 17.81
N LYS A 75 21.52 -21.10 17.53
CA LYS A 75 22.04 -21.04 16.16
C LYS A 75 21.66 -22.29 15.37
N THR A 76 21.83 -23.46 15.97
CA THR A 76 21.44 -24.73 15.37
C THR A 76 19.93 -24.79 15.13
N ALA A 77 19.11 -24.39 16.12
CA ALA A 77 17.66 -24.37 15.97
C ALA A 77 17.19 -23.41 14.86
N ILE A 78 17.79 -22.22 14.75
CA ILE A 78 17.50 -21.26 13.67
C ILE A 78 17.87 -21.85 12.30
N PHE A 79 19.03 -22.52 12.22
CA PHE A 79 19.49 -23.13 10.98
C PHE A 79 18.58 -24.28 10.54
N GLU A 80 18.21 -25.18 11.46
CA GLU A 80 17.30 -26.29 11.19
C GLU A 80 15.92 -25.79 10.75
N ALA A 81 15.35 -24.81 11.45
CA ALA A 81 14.07 -24.20 11.08
C ALA A 81 14.11 -23.55 9.70
N TRP A 82 15.24 -22.95 9.31
CA TRP A 82 15.42 -22.39 7.97
C TRP A 82 15.48 -23.47 6.89
N CYS A 83 16.17 -24.58 7.15
CA CYS A 83 16.19 -25.74 6.25
C CYS A 83 14.79 -26.33 6.06
N ASP A 84 14.04 -26.52 7.15
CA ASP A 84 12.66 -27.03 7.10
C ASP A 84 11.74 -26.10 6.31
N PHE A 85 11.86 -24.78 6.52
CA PHE A 85 11.11 -23.79 5.76
C PHE A 85 11.39 -23.87 4.25
N LEU A 86 12.66 -23.95 3.85
CA LEU A 86 13.01 -24.05 2.44
C LEU A 86 12.50 -25.35 1.81
N ASN A 87 12.50 -26.45 2.56
CA ASN A 87 12.01 -27.75 2.10
C ASN A 87 10.49 -27.87 2.08
N TYR A 88 9.77 -26.98 2.76
CA TYR A 88 8.30 -26.97 2.78
C TYR A 88 7.70 -26.66 1.40
N PHE A 89 8.40 -25.90 0.56
CA PHE A 89 7.88 -25.50 -0.74
C PHE A 89 8.05 -26.62 -1.78
N ASP A 90 6.93 -27.14 -2.27
CA ASP A 90 6.94 -28.02 -3.44
C ASP A 90 7.25 -27.23 -4.74
N SER A 91 7.49 -27.95 -5.83
CA SER A 91 7.82 -27.36 -7.14
C SER A 91 6.70 -26.50 -7.75
N SER A 92 5.49 -26.52 -7.19
CA SER A 92 4.37 -25.70 -7.63
C SER A 92 4.39 -24.29 -7.03
N ILE A 93 5.18 -24.06 -5.98
CA ILE A 93 5.22 -22.78 -5.26
C ILE A 93 6.41 -21.93 -5.75
N LYS A 94 6.10 -20.75 -6.30
CA LYS A 94 7.13 -19.75 -6.70
C LYS A 94 7.40 -18.81 -5.53
N MET A 95 8.65 -18.79 -5.07
CA MET A 95 9.10 -17.91 -3.98
C MET A 95 10.14 -16.90 -4.48
N GLN A 96 10.09 -15.68 -3.95
CA GLN A 96 11.10 -14.67 -4.13
C GLN A 96 11.46 -14.09 -2.76
N LEU A 97 12.75 -14.05 -2.45
CA LEU A 97 13.27 -13.41 -1.24
C LEU A 97 13.84 -12.04 -1.62
N SER A 98 13.47 -11.00 -0.86
CA SER A 98 14.03 -9.66 -0.98
C SER A 98 14.68 -9.28 0.33
N PHE A 99 16.00 -9.12 0.33
CA PHE A 99 16.76 -8.71 1.50
C PHE A 99 17.01 -7.21 1.44
N LEU A 100 16.51 -6.50 2.44
CA LEU A 100 16.80 -5.07 2.62
C LEU A 100 17.84 -4.95 3.71
N ASN A 101 19.11 -4.80 3.31
CA ASN A 101 20.17 -4.48 4.26
C ASN A 101 20.11 -2.98 4.57
N LEU A 102 19.33 -2.64 5.59
CA LEU A 102 19.25 -1.28 6.11
C LEU A 102 20.41 -1.07 7.07
N ALA A 103 21.54 -0.60 6.54
CA ALA A 103 22.53 0.08 7.37
C ALA A 103 21.91 1.40 7.82
N ALA A 104 21.20 1.39 8.95
CA ALA A 104 20.69 2.60 9.58
C ALA A 104 21.87 3.39 10.15
N SER A 105 22.64 4.05 9.29
CA SER A 105 23.34 5.25 9.75
C SER A 105 22.25 6.26 10.10
N ARG A 106 22.31 6.85 11.29
CA ARG A 106 21.34 7.88 11.72
C ARG A 106 21.11 8.95 10.66
N ASP A 107 22.15 9.26 9.88
CA ASP A 107 22.12 10.23 8.79
C ASP A 107 21.29 9.80 7.56
N SER A 108 21.20 8.50 7.25
CA SER A 108 20.42 8.02 6.10
C SER A 108 18.92 7.93 6.43
N PHE A 109 18.59 7.59 7.67
CA PHE A 109 17.22 7.56 8.18
C PHE A 109 16.62 8.97 8.35
N ALA A 110 17.43 9.94 8.79
CA ALA A 110 17.04 11.34 8.82
C ALA A 110 16.72 11.86 7.41
N LYS A 111 17.57 11.56 6.42
CA LYS A 111 17.39 12.05 5.03
C LYS A 111 16.18 11.48 4.29
N SER A 112 15.72 10.26 4.62
CA SER A 112 14.56 9.66 3.94
C SER A 112 13.20 10.16 4.46
N ILE A 113 13.19 10.78 5.65
CA ILE A 113 12.00 11.36 6.28
C ILE A 113 11.97 12.90 6.14
N VAL A 114 13.00 13.49 5.52
CA VAL A 114 13.06 14.94 5.26
C VAL A 114 12.02 15.35 4.22
N ILE A 115 11.02 16.12 4.66
CA ILE A 115 10.07 16.78 3.77
C ILE A 115 10.71 18.09 3.32
N PRO A 116 11.06 18.27 2.03
CA PRO A 116 11.72 19.48 1.56
C PRO A 116 10.78 20.70 1.65
N PRO A 117 11.32 21.89 1.93
CA PRO A 117 10.53 23.11 1.91
C PRO A 117 10.02 23.41 0.49
N GLN A 118 8.80 23.92 0.38
CA GLN A 118 8.17 24.34 -0.89
C GLN A 118 8.04 25.87 -0.99
N ASN A 119 8.60 26.61 -0.03
CA ASN A 119 8.50 28.06 0.12
C ASN A 119 7.04 28.53 0.20
N ASP A 120 6.23 27.84 1.01
CA ASP A 120 4.85 28.21 1.31
C ASP A 120 4.62 28.32 2.83
N ASP A 121 3.42 28.76 3.23
CA ASP A 121 3.06 28.97 4.64
C ASP A 121 3.11 27.67 5.49
N PHE A 122 3.18 26.50 4.86
CA PHE A 122 3.25 25.20 5.53
C PHE A 122 4.69 24.72 5.76
N ASP A 123 5.71 25.47 5.32
CA ASP A 123 7.11 25.11 5.55
C ASP A 123 7.49 25.04 7.03
N SER A 124 6.85 25.86 7.86
CA SER A 124 7.01 25.79 9.32
C SER A 124 6.61 24.41 9.87
N ILE A 125 5.51 23.86 9.38
CA ILE A 125 5.03 22.52 9.73
C ILE A 125 5.97 21.47 9.15
N ARG A 126 6.39 21.59 7.88
CA ARG A 126 7.31 20.62 7.25
C ARG A 126 8.65 20.52 7.99
N ALA A 127 9.15 21.65 8.50
CA ALA A 127 10.37 21.70 9.31
C ALA A 127 10.22 20.96 10.65
N GLU A 128 9.05 21.06 11.29
CA GLU A 128 8.76 20.37 12.56
C GLU A 128 8.73 18.84 12.40
N TYR A 129 8.18 18.33 11.29
CA TYR A 129 8.13 16.89 11.01
C TYR A 129 9.48 16.30 10.55
N THR A 130 10.43 17.15 10.18
CA THR A 130 11.73 16.78 9.61
C THR A 130 12.88 16.94 10.63
N GLY A 131 12.57 17.35 11.86
CA GLY A 131 13.53 17.63 12.94
C GLY A 131 14.00 16.41 13.72
#